data_AF-A0A7W7H594-F1
#
_entry.id   AF-A0A7W7H594-F1
#
_cell.length_a   1.000
_cell.length_b   1.000
_cell.length_c   1.000
_cell.angle_alpha   90.00
_cell.angle_beta   90.00
_cell.angle_gamma   90.00
#
_symmetry.space_group_name_H-M   'P 1'
#
loop_
_entity.id
_entity.type
_entity.pdbx_description
1 polymer ?
#
loop_
_entity_poly.entity_id
_entity_poly.type
_entity_poly.pdbx_seq_one_letter_code
_entity_poly.pdbx_strand_id
1 'polypeptide(L)'
;MDWREFIDLVRQWAIANEKRISTKWPQKGGWEEWAKGEIFSYITDQRPSTDILREQRCWATKDADFVLNRSAADPSHKVVVEFKAQSYENYTNFLPGLVKDVQKLTKGLVPAYGQATLVVAGLYFTEHRTAIPGYFTTEALGNGEIGICYAVDVQ
;
A
#
# COMPACT_ATOMS: atom_id res chain seq x y z
N MET A 1 0.23 -14.03 -6.69
CA MET A 1 -0.59 -12.79 -6.73
C MET A 1 0.23 -11.70 -7.39
N ASP A 2 -0.30 -11.03 -8.42
CA ASP A 2 0.36 -9.87 -9.01
C ASP A 2 -0.07 -8.57 -8.29
N TRP A 3 0.50 -7.43 -8.69
CA TRP A 3 0.16 -6.15 -8.08
C TRP A 3 -1.28 -5.71 -8.36
N ARG A 4 -1.87 -6.12 -9.49
CA ARG A 4 -3.24 -5.73 -9.85
C ARG A 4 -4.23 -6.40 -8.93
N GLU A 5 -4.06 -7.70 -8.71
CA GLU A 5 -4.85 -8.48 -7.75
C GLU A 5 -4.70 -7.92 -6.34
N PHE A 6 -3.49 -7.55 -5.91
CA PHE A 6 -3.30 -6.89 -4.61
C PHE A 6 -4.09 -5.58 -4.47
N ILE A 7 -3.97 -4.68 -5.45
CA ILE A 7 -4.70 -3.40 -5.45
C ILE A 7 -6.22 -3.63 -5.52
N ASP A 8 -6.68 -4.66 -6.24
CA ASP A 8 -8.09 -5.04 -6.26
C ASP A 8 -8.60 -5.52 -4.90
N LEU A 9 -7.85 -6.37 -4.21
CA LEU A 9 -8.21 -6.84 -2.87
C LEU A 9 -8.20 -5.70 -1.84
N VAL A 10 -7.25 -4.77 -1.93
CA VAL A 10 -7.22 -3.55 -1.08
C VAL A 10 -8.47 -2.69 -1.33
N ARG A 11 -8.88 -2.53 -2.59
CA ARG A 11 -10.11 -1.81 -2.95
C ARG A 11 -11.35 -2.48 -2.37
N GLN A 12 -11.49 -3.79 -2.57
CA GLN A 12 -12.61 -4.57 -2.03
C GLN A 12 -12.68 -4.46 -0.51
N TRP A 13 -11.54 -4.61 0.18
CA TRP A 13 -11.45 -4.42 1.63
C TRP A 13 -11.89 -3.02 2.06
N ALA A 14 -11.37 -1.97 1.40
CA ALA A 14 -11.67 -0.59 1.75
C ALA A 14 -13.15 -0.27 1.58
N ILE A 15 -13.77 -0.73 0.48
CA ILE A 15 -15.22 -0.57 0.23
C ILE A 15 -16.03 -1.29 1.32
N ALA A 16 -15.69 -2.54 1.63
CA ALA A 16 -16.38 -3.31 2.66
C ALA A 16 -16.25 -2.73 4.08
N ASN A 17 -15.23 -1.89 4.31
CA ASN A 17 -14.88 -1.34 5.63
C ASN A 17 -14.98 0.19 5.69
N GLU A 18 -15.62 0.85 4.74
CA GLU A 18 -15.65 2.33 4.62
C GLU A 18 -16.02 3.01 5.94
N LYS A 19 -17.12 2.58 6.56
CA LYS A 19 -17.57 3.09 7.86
C LYS A 19 -16.57 2.84 9.00
N ARG A 20 -15.87 1.70 9.00
CA ARG A 20 -14.85 1.43 10.04
C ARG A 20 -13.63 2.31 9.81
N ILE A 21 -13.20 2.48 8.57
CA ILE A 21 -12.05 3.32 8.21
C ILE A 21 -12.32 4.78 8.61
N SER A 22 -13.51 5.32 8.34
CA SER A 22 -13.87 6.69 8.74
C SER A 22 -13.83 6.91 10.25
N THR A 23 -14.15 5.90 11.07
CA THR A 23 -13.98 6.00 12.54
C THR A 23 -12.53 5.92 13.02
N LYS A 24 -11.63 5.36 12.22
CA LYS A 24 -10.21 5.21 12.55
C LYS A 24 -9.38 6.42 12.11
N TRP A 25 -9.82 7.11 11.07
CA TRP A 25 -9.12 8.25 10.48
C TRP A 25 -8.80 9.43 11.43
N PRO A 26 -9.67 9.80 12.39
CA PRO A 26 -9.37 10.85 13.36
C PRO A 26 -8.36 10.42 14.44
N GLN A 27 -8.02 9.13 14.52
CA GLN A 27 -7.14 8.62 15.57
C GLN A 27 -5.69 9.00 15.28
N LYS A 28 -5.02 9.54 16.29
CA LYS A 28 -3.61 9.92 16.22
C LYS A 28 -2.72 8.68 16.19
N GLY A 29 -2.14 8.42 15.01
CA GLY A 29 -1.22 7.31 14.79
C GLY A 29 -1.89 5.94 14.82
N GLY A 30 -1.18 4.92 14.35
CA GLY A 30 -1.62 3.51 14.43
C GLY A 30 -2.73 3.10 13.46
N TRP A 31 -3.47 4.03 12.83
CA TRP A 31 -4.48 3.66 11.84
C TRP A 31 -3.85 3.01 10.59
N GLU A 32 -2.69 3.50 10.13
CA GLU A 32 -1.93 2.89 9.02
C GLU A 32 -1.54 1.45 9.36
N GLU A 33 -1.02 1.21 10.57
CA GLU A 33 -0.68 -0.15 11.04
C GLU A 33 -1.89 -1.07 11.16
N TRP A 34 -3.00 -0.53 11.65
CA TRP A 34 -4.28 -1.23 11.72
C TRP A 34 -4.77 -1.60 10.31
N ALA A 35 -4.76 -0.65 9.37
CA ALA A 35 -5.17 -0.88 7.99
C ALA A 35 -4.29 -1.94 7.33
N LYS A 36 -2.96 -1.86 7.50
CA LYS A 36 -2.04 -2.89 7.00
C LYS A 36 -2.37 -4.29 7.54
N GLY A 37 -2.76 -4.38 8.81
CA GLY A 37 -3.15 -5.63 9.46
C GLY A 37 -4.47 -6.19 8.92
N GLU A 38 -5.48 -5.35 8.79
CA GLU A 38 -6.79 -5.76 8.27
C GLU A 38 -6.71 -6.13 6.77
N ILE A 39 -5.94 -5.40 5.96
CA ILE A 39 -5.69 -5.73 4.56
C ILE A 39 -5.02 -7.10 4.46
N PHE A 40 -3.99 -7.36 5.27
CA PHE A 40 -3.32 -8.66 5.31
C PHE A 40 -4.31 -9.79 5.62
N SER A 41 -5.06 -9.66 6.72
CA SER A 41 -6.05 -10.67 7.14
C SER A 41 -7.11 -10.89 6.06
N TYR A 42 -7.63 -9.81 5.45
CA TYR A 42 -8.61 -9.89 4.38
C TYR A 42 -8.06 -10.65 3.17
N ILE A 43 -6.84 -10.34 2.73
CA ILE A 43 -6.19 -11.03 1.61
C ILE A 43 -6.01 -12.52 1.93
N THR A 44 -5.54 -12.87 3.13
CA THR A 44 -5.34 -14.27 3.51
C THR A 44 -6.66 -15.03 3.64
N ASP A 45 -7.75 -14.38 4.03
CA ASP A 45 -9.08 -14.99 4.06
C ASP A 45 -9.63 -15.23 2.65
N GLN A 46 -9.45 -14.26 1.74
CA GLN A 46 -9.91 -14.38 0.35
C GLN A 46 -9.02 -15.29 -0.50
N ARG A 47 -7.74 -15.41 -0.15
CA ARG A 47 -6.71 -16.19 -0.87
C ARG A 47 -5.78 -16.91 0.13
N PRO A 48 -6.24 -18.01 0.76
CA PRO A 48 -5.48 -18.70 1.81
C PRO A 48 -4.12 -19.25 1.38
N SER A 49 -3.92 -19.49 0.08
CA SER A 49 -2.67 -19.97 -0.49
C SER A 49 -1.73 -18.86 -0.97
N THR A 50 -2.10 -17.59 -0.81
CA THR A 50 -1.24 -16.48 -1.24
C THR A 50 -0.05 -16.35 -0.32
N ASP A 51 1.14 -16.32 -0.92
CA ASP A 51 2.37 -15.94 -0.25
C ASP A 51 2.46 -14.41 -0.15
N ILE A 52 1.93 -13.88 0.95
CA ILE A 52 2.02 -12.48 1.34
C ILE A 52 2.63 -12.42 2.74
N LEU A 53 3.54 -11.47 2.94
CA LEU A 53 4.14 -11.20 4.25
C LEU A 53 4.13 -9.70 4.51
N ARG A 54 4.01 -9.34 5.79
CA ARG A 54 4.19 -7.98 6.28
C ARG A 54 5.59 -7.75 6.81
N GLU A 55 6.01 -6.48 6.82
CA GLU A 55 7.24 -6.00 7.49
C GLU A 55 8.48 -6.85 7.11
N GLN A 56 8.68 -7.07 5.80
CA GLN A 56 9.78 -7.90 5.31
C GLN A 56 10.98 -7.06 4.90
N ARG A 57 12.17 -7.43 5.39
CA ARG A 57 13.45 -6.81 5.06
C ARG A 57 13.74 -6.88 3.56
N CYS A 58 13.55 -5.76 2.86
CA CYS A 58 13.81 -5.61 1.42
C CYS A 58 15.02 -4.73 1.11
N TRP A 59 15.50 -3.96 2.10
CA TRP A 59 16.71 -3.15 2.04
C TRP A 59 17.68 -3.57 3.15
N ALA A 60 18.87 -2.97 3.23
CA ALA A 60 19.82 -3.28 4.31
C ALA A 60 19.23 -3.01 5.71
N THR A 61 18.49 -1.92 5.87
CA THR A 61 18.03 -1.41 7.18
C THR A 61 16.53 -1.18 7.27
N LYS A 62 15.76 -1.58 6.26
CA LYS A 62 14.33 -1.26 6.18
C LYS A 62 13.51 -2.43 5.69
N ASP A 63 12.29 -2.46 6.19
CA ASP A 63 11.27 -3.44 5.88
C ASP A 63 10.22 -2.79 4.98
N ALA A 64 9.69 -3.56 4.03
CA ALA A 64 8.54 -3.16 3.23
C ALA A 64 7.25 -3.50 3.96
N ASP A 65 6.20 -2.71 3.74
CA ASP A 65 4.89 -2.93 4.35
C ASP A 65 4.29 -4.27 3.94
N PHE A 66 4.40 -4.61 2.65
CA PHE A 66 4.06 -5.94 2.13
C PHE A 66 5.08 -6.47 1.12
N VAL A 67 5.22 -7.79 1.09
CA VAL A 67 5.91 -8.52 0.03
C VAL A 67 5.02 -9.64 -0.46
N LEU A 68 4.82 -9.72 -1.78
CA LEU A 68 4.06 -10.77 -2.45
C LEU A 68 5.00 -11.75 -3.15
N ASN A 69 4.61 -13.01 -3.15
CA ASN A 69 5.35 -14.12 -3.74
C ASN A 69 6.80 -14.20 -3.23
N ARG A 70 7.02 -13.98 -1.93
CA ARG A 70 8.36 -13.95 -1.29
C ARG A 70 9.17 -15.21 -1.57
N SER A 71 8.52 -16.37 -1.63
CA SER A 71 9.09 -17.69 -1.91
C SER A 71 9.46 -17.92 -3.38
N ALA A 72 9.07 -17.03 -4.30
CA ALA A 72 9.47 -17.14 -5.69
C ALA A 72 11.01 -17.10 -5.82
N ALA A 73 11.56 -18.04 -6.59
CA ALA A 73 12.99 -18.11 -6.83
C ALA A 73 13.49 -16.94 -7.69
N ASP A 74 12.70 -16.57 -8.70
CA ASP A 74 12.96 -15.43 -9.58
C ASP A 74 12.48 -14.12 -8.91
N PRO A 75 13.37 -13.14 -8.66
CA PRO A 75 12.99 -11.84 -8.10
C PRO A 75 11.96 -11.08 -8.94
N SER A 76 11.88 -11.30 -10.26
CA SER A 76 10.92 -10.63 -11.15
C SER A 76 9.46 -11.02 -10.91
N HIS A 77 9.22 -12.14 -10.23
CA HIS A 77 7.88 -12.56 -9.81
C HIS A 77 7.47 -11.99 -8.45
N LYS A 78 8.36 -11.29 -7.74
CA LYS A 78 8.07 -10.69 -6.44
C LYS A 78 7.46 -9.31 -6.62
N VAL A 79 6.65 -8.92 -5.64
CA VAL A 79 6.12 -7.55 -5.55
C VAL A 79 6.48 -6.99 -4.19
N VAL A 80 7.11 -5.82 -4.15
CA VAL A 80 7.43 -5.07 -2.93
C VAL A 80 6.49 -3.88 -2.87
N VAL A 81 5.78 -3.73 -1.75
CA VAL A 81 4.76 -2.69 -1.57
C VAL A 81 5.11 -1.82 -0.37
N GLU A 82 5.13 -0.51 -0.60
CA GLU A 82 5.00 0.50 0.46
C GLU A 82 3.56 1.00 0.47
N PHE A 83 2.99 1.14 1.67
CA PHE A 83 1.61 1.51 1.90
C PHE A 83 1.53 2.76 2.77
N LYS A 84 0.67 3.69 2.37
CA LYS A 84 0.43 4.95 3.08
C LYS A 84 -1.04 5.13 3.38
N ALA A 85 -1.33 5.68 4.54
CA ALA A 85 -2.69 5.85 4.99
C ALA A 85 -2.86 7.28 5.52
N GLN A 86 -3.62 8.10 4.79
CA GLN A 86 -3.93 9.48 5.19
C GLN A 86 -4.77 9.51 6.46
N SER A 87 -4.42 10.30 7.45
CA SER A 87 -5.15 10.57 8.70
C SER A 87 -5.50 12.05 8.81
N TYR A 88 -6.41 12.38 9.74
CA TYR A 88 -6.74 13.79 10.04
C TYR A 88 -5.53 14.60 10.49
N GLU A 89 -4.56 13.99 11.17
CA GLU A 89 -3.37 14.71 11.65
C GLU A 89 -2.23 14.76 10.62
N ASN A 90 -2.23 13.88 9.61
CA ASN A 90 -1.13 13.78 8.64
C ASN A 90 -1.52 14.17 7.20
N TYR A 91 -2.74 14.63 6.93
CA TYR A 91 -3.21 14.82 5.56
C TYR A 91 -2.31 15.73 4.71
N THR A 92 -1.65 16.71 5.34
CA THR A 92 -0.65 17.58 4.69
C THR A 92 0.66 16.87 4.38
N ASN A 93 1.04 15.87 5.18
CA ASN A 93 2.25 15.06 5.04
C ASN A 93 2.05 13.77 4.24
N PHE A 94 0.80 13.41 3.94
CA PHE A 94 0.47 12.20 3.19
C PHE A 94 1.13 12.17 1.80
N LEU A 95 0.95 13.25 1.02
CA LEU A 95 1.56 13.36 -0.30
C LEU A 95 3.11 13.37 -0.25
N PRO A 96 3.77 14.21 0.57
CA PRO A 96 5.22 14.11 0.77
C PRO A 96 5.68 12.70 1.15
N GLY A 97 4.88 11.99 1.96
CA GLY A 97 5.12 10.59 2.33
C GLY A 97 5.12 9.65 1.13
N LEU A 98 4.05 9.69 0.31
CA LEU A 98 3.94 8.89 -0.92
C LEU A 98 5.11 9.12 -1.88
N VAL A 99 5.45 10.39 -2.14
CA VAL A 99 6.56 10.75 -3.04
C VAL A 99 7.89 10.24 -2.50
N LYS A 100 8.10 10.35 -1.18
CA LYS A 100 9.29 9.83 -0.52
C LYS A 100 9.38 8.31 -0.66
N ASP A 101 8.26 7.58 -0.58
CA ASP A 101 8.26 6.12 -0.75
C ASP A 101 8.58 5.69 -2.18
N VAL A 102 8.09 6.42 -3.18
CA VAL A 102 8.50 6.21 -4.59
C VAL A 102 10.02 6.34 -4.74
N GLN A 103 10.60 7.42 -4.21
CA GLN A 103 12.05 7.66 -4.27
C GLN A 103 12.89 6.62 -3.50
N LYS A 104 12.32 5.98 -2.46
CA LYS A 104 13.00 4.93 -1.70
C LYS A 104 13.01 3.61 -2.46
N LEU A 105 11.89 3.24 -3.06
CA LEU A 105 11.73 1.95 -3.73
C LEU A 105 12.74 1.76 -4.86
N THR A 106 13.08 2.84 -5.57
CA THR A 106 14.06 2.82 -6.65
C THR A 106 15.52 2.67 -6.21
N LYS A 107 15.82 2.61 -4.91
CA LYS A 107 17.21 2.62 -4.39
C LYS A 107 17.47 1.54 -3.34
N GLY A 108 18.48 0.71 -3.58
CA GLY A 108 19.14 -0.09 -2.53
C GLY A 108 18.39 -1.35 -2.09
N LEU A 109 17.52 -1.89 -2.93
CA LEU A 109 16.95 -3.23 -2.70
C LEU A 109 18.07 -4.26 -2.59
N VAL A 110 17.93 -5.21 -1.67
CA VAL A 110 18.85 -6.35 -1.60
C VAL A 110 18.69 -7.22 -2.85
N PRO A 111 19.72 -7.98 -3.27
CA PRO A 111 19.67 -8.74 -4.53
C PRO A 111 18.46 -9.66 -4.70
N ALA A 112 17.92 -10.19 -3.60
CA ALA A 112 16.72 -11.04 -3.60
C ALA A 112 15.43 -10.36 -4.12
N TYR A 113 15.43 -9.03 -4.24
CA TYR A 113 14.31 -8.23 -4.76
C TYR A 113 14.73 -7.30 -5.92
N GLY A 114 15.93 -7.46 -6.48
CA GLY A 114 16.51 -6.50 -7.42
C GLY A 114 15.74 -6.31 -8.75
N GLN A 115 14.78 -7.19 -9.05
CA GLN A 115 13.89 -7.10 -10.21
C GLN A 115 12.40 -7.15 -9.83
N ALA A 116 12.09 -7.07 -8.53
CA ALA A 116 10.70 -7.11 -8.07
C ALA A 116 9.91 -5.92 -8.64
N THR A 117 8.62 -6.13 -8.90
CA THR A 117 7.70 -5.02 -9.15
C THR A 117 7.57 -4.19 -7.88
N LEU A 118 7.69 -2.87 -8.02
CA LEU A 118 7.68 -1.93 -6.91
C LEU A 118 6.37 -1.15 -6.93
N VAL A 119 5.65 -1.18 -5.83
CA VAL A 119 4.34 -0.52 -5.70
C VAL A 119 4.37 0.43 -4.53
N VAL A 120 3.97 1.67 -4.77
CA VAL A 120 3.52 2.56 -3.70
C VAL A 120 2.02 2.64 -3.79
N ALA A 121 1.32 2.27 -2.73
CA ALA A 121 -0.13 2.38 -2.64
C ALA A 121 -0.50 3.25 -1.43
N GLY A 122 -1.69 3.84 -1.47
CA GLY A 122 -2.23 4.46 -0.29
C GLY A 122 -3.70 4.76 -0.33
N LEU A 123 -4.29 4.87 0.85
CA LEU A 123 -5.67 5.27 1.07
C LEU A 123 -5.73 6.71 1.54
N TYR A 124 -6.66 7.46 0.96
CA TYR A 124 -6.89 8.86 1.29
C TYR A 124 -8.37 9.15 1.46
N PHE A 125 -8.70 10.26 2.11
CA PHE A 125 -10.06 10.77 2.24
C PHE A 125 -10.28 11.85 1.19
N THR A 126 -11.34 11.73 0.40
CA THR A 126 -11.56 12.57 -0.78
C THR A 126 -11.81 14.03 -0.44
N GLU A 127 -12.42 14.32 0.71
CA GLU A 127 -12.58 15.67 1.26
C GLU A 127 -11.24 16.36 1.57
N HIS A 128 -10.20 15.57 1.87
CA HIS A 128 -8.84 16.03 2.14
C HIS A 128 -7.88 15.63 1.02
N ARG A 129 -8.40 15.46 -0.20
CA ARG A 129 -7.59 15.08 -1.36
C ARG A 129 -6.51 16.12 -1.60
N THR A 130 -5.27 15.73 -1.32
CA THR A 130 -4.09 16.46 -1.78
C THR A 130 -3.94 16.25 -3.28
N ALA A 131 -3.30 17.16 -4.00
CA ALA A 131 -3.02 17.01 -5.42
C ALA A 131 -2.03 15.84 -5.66
N ILE A 132 -2.56 14.62 -5.76
CA ILE A 132 -1.77 13.42 -6.02
C ILE A 132 -1.16 13.56 -7.43
N PRO A 133 0.16 13.35 -7.60
CA PRO A 133 0.83 13.50 -8.88
C PRO A 133 0.22 12.62 -9.96
N GLY A 134 0.19 13.11 -11.21
CA GLY A 134 -0.47 12.42 -12.33
C GLY A 134 0.13 11.06 -12.72
N TYR A 135 1.31 10.70 -12.19
CA TYR A 135 1.89 9.38 -12.36
C TYR A 135 1.33 8.33 -11.37
N PHE A 136 0.53 8.74 -10.40
CA PHE A 136 -0.31 7.83 -9.63
C PHE A 136 -1.63 7.63 -10.36
N THR A 137 -2.11 6.39 -10.38
CA THR A 137 -3.53 6.12 -10.62
C THR A 137 -4.29 6.49 -9.35
N THR A 138 -5.46 7.14 -9.49
CA THR A 138 -6.32 7.50 -8.37
C THR A 138 -7.76 7.10 -8.66
N GLU A 139 -8.46 6.58 -7.66
CA GLU A 139 -9.84 6.12 -7.77
C GLU A 139 -10.58 6.46 -6.48
N ALA A 140 -11.79 7.03 -6.58
CA ALA A 140 -12.69 7.16 -5.45
C ALA A 140 -13.44 5.83 -5.26
N LEU A 141 -13.59 5.38 -4.01
CA LEU A 141 -14.13 4.07 -3.65
C LEU A 141 -15.47 4.21 -2.95
N GLY A 142 -16.32 3.18 -3.05
CA GLY A 142 -17.55 3.09 -2.27
C GLY A 142 -18.49 4.27 -2.53
N ASN A 143 -18.88 4.96 -1.46
CA ASN A 143 -19.72 6.16 -1.55
C ASN A 143 -18.92 7.42 -1.96
N GLY A 144 -17.62 7.28 -2.19
CA GLY A 144 -16.73 8.33 -2.63
C GLY A 144 -16.04 9.08 -1.49
N GLU A 145 -16.18 8.65 -0.23
CA GLU A 145 -15.49 9.27 0.92
C GLU A 145 -14.01 8.88 0.99
N ILE A 146 -13.71 7.62 0.64
CA ILE A 146 -12.35 7.08 0.60
C ILE A 146 -11.90 7.00 -0.85
N GLY A 147 -10.62 7.27 -1.09
CA GLY A 147 -9.96 6.98 -2.35
C GLY A 147 -8.74 6.10 -2.15
N ILE A 148 -8.33 5.44 -3.24
CA ILE A 148 -7.05 4.75 -3.35
C ILE A 148 -6.20 5.45 -4.38
N CYS A 149 -4.90 5.50 -4.13
CA CYS A 149 -3.91 5.88 -5.11
C CYS A 149 -2.80 4.84 -5.16
N TYR A 150 -2.23 4.63 -6.32
CA TYR A 150 -1.06 3.76 -6.45
C TYR A 150 -0.20 4.13 -7.65
N ALA A 151 1.09 3.84 -7.55
CA ALA A 151 2.03 3.94 -8.65
C ALA A 151 2.92 2.70 -8.67
N VAL A 152 3.31 2.28 -9.87
CA VAL A 152 4.03 1.02 -10.11
C VAL A 152 5.28 1.32 -10.92
N ASP A 153 6.43 0.81 -10.47
CA ASP A 153 7.73 0.91 -11.15
C ASP A 153 8.09 2.33 -11.62
N VAL A 154 7.73 3.35 -10.82
CA VAL A 154 8.04 4.74 -11.14
C VAL A 154 9.54 4.98 -10.96
N GLN A 155 10.19 5.35 -12.06
CA GLN A 155 11.62 5.67 -12.13
C GLN A 155 11.91 7.14 -11.83
#